data_AF-A0A7V4G944-F1
#
_entry.id   AF-A0A7V4G944-F1
#
_cell.length_a   1.000
_cell.length_b   1.000
_cell.length_c   1.000
_cell.angle_alpha   90.00
_cell.angle_beta   90.00
_cell.angle_gamma   90.00
#
_symmetry.space_group_name_H-M   'P 1'
#
loop_
_entity.id
_entity.type
_entity.pdbx_description
1 polymer ?
#
loop_
_entity_poly.entity_id
_entity_poly.type
_entity_poly.pdbx_seq_one_letter_code
_entity_poly.pdbx_strand_id
1 'polypeptide(L)'
;MDLNRRDFLKVAAGGTMAAAASLAPVPAAAREPKARLPEAVGILYDATVCIGCKACMVACKEYNGLPPDFSTVDSVWDNPLDLSAKTYNIVKLYSHGSGEAKDREVNGYSFIRRFCMHCVDPSCVSACPVGALTKDRH
;
A
#
# COMPACT_ATOMS: atom_id res chain seq x y z
N MET A 1 -19.25 -46.94 26.17
CA MET A 1 -18.57 -47.44 24.96
C MET A 1 -17.17 -46.90 24.99
N ASP A 2 -16.19 -47.72 25.35
CA ASP A 2 -14.78 -47.33 25.40
C ASP A 2 -14.19 -47.41 23.99
N LEU A 3 -13.92 -46.25 23.38
CA LEU A 3 -13.24 -46.16 22.10
C LEU A 3 -11.74 -46.38 22.31
N ASN A 4 -11.18 -47.45 21.74
CA ASN A 4 -9.73 -47.64 21.78
C ASN A 4 -9.03 -46.74 20.73
N ARG A 5 -7.72 -46.54 20.88
CA ARG A 5 -6.90 -45.67 20.02
C ARG A 5 -7.00 -46.00 18.53
N ARG A 6 -7.11 -47.28 18.16
CA ARG A 6 -7.27 -47.74 16.77
C ARG A 6 -8.66 -47.39 16.22
N ASP A 7 -9.70 -47.42 17.05
CA ASP A 7 -11.04 -47.03 16.64
C ASP A 7 -11.15 -45.50 16.51
N PHE A 8 -10.53 -44.76 17.41
CA PHE A 8 -10.39 -43.30 17.29
C PHE A 8 -9.67 -42.90 16.00
N LEU A 9 -8.56 -43.57 15.64
CA LEU A 9 -7.83 -43.28 14.41
C LEU A 9 -8.62 -43.60 13.14
N LYS A 10 -9.44 -44.66 13.14
CA LYS A 10 -10.32 -44.98 12.02
C LYS A 10 -11.44 -43.94 11.84
N VAL A 11 -12.03 -43.50 12.95
CA VAL A 11 -13.06 -42.45 12.93
C VAL A 11 -12.46 -41.10 12.52
N ALA A 12 -11.27 -40.76 13.03
CA ALA A 12 -10.57 -39.53 12.68
C ALA A 12 -10.17 -39.50 11.19
N ALA A 13 -9.64 -40.62 10.66
CA ALA A 13 -9.29 -40.74 9.24
C ALA A 13 -10.51 -40.77 8.30
N GLY A 14 -11.61 -41.41 8.71
CA GLY A 14 -12.87 -41.37 7.98
C GLY A 14 -13.51 -39.97 7.98
N GLY A 15 -13.39 -39.24 9.09
CA GLY A 15 -13.87 -37.87 9.25
C GLY A 15 -13.10 -36.86 8.39
N THR A 16 -11.78 -36.99 8.28
CA THR A 16 -10.97 -36.13 7.40
C THR A 16 -11.22 -36.40 5.91
N MET A 17 -11.52 -37.64 5.52
CA MET A 17 -11.93 -37.95 4.14
C MET A 17 -13.30 -37.36 3.78
N ALA A 18 -14.26 -37.34 4.71
CA ALA A 18 -15.56 -36.69 4.48
C ALA A 18 -15.41 -35.16 4.33
N ALA A 19 -14.52 -34.53 5.10
CA ALA A 19 -14.23 -33.10 4.98
C ALA A 19 -13.50 -32.73 3.66
N ALA A 20 -12.66 -33.63 3.15
CA ALA A 20 -11.98 -33.44 1.86
C ALA A 20 -12.93 -33.52 0.66
N ALA A 21 -14.00 -34.32 0.74
CA ALA A 21 -15.02 -34.43 -0.32
C ALA A 21 -15.92 -33.18 -0.44
N SER A 22 -15.96 -32.34 0.60
CA SER A 22 -16.67 -31.04 0.59
C SER A 22 -15.80 -29.85 0.13
N LEU A 23 -14.56 -30.09 -0.31
CA LEU A 23 -13.74 -29.07 -0.97
C LEU A 23 -14.21 -28.85 -2.41
N ALA A 24 -15.47 -28.46 -2.59
CA ALA A 24 -15.84 -27.79 -3.83
C ALA A 24 -14.97 -26.53 -3.93
N PRO A 25 -14.34 -26.25 -5.09
CA PRO A 25 -13.68 -24.97 -5.29
C PRO A 25 -14.76 -23.89 -5.19
N VAL A 26 -14.84 -23.25 -4.02
CA VAL A 26 -15.62 -22.03 -3.87
C VAL A 26 -14.95 -21.04 -4.83
N PRO A 27 -15.66 -20.54 -5.86
CA PRO A 27 -15.08 -19.50 -6.69
C PRO A 27 -14.65 -18.38 -5.75
N ALA A 28 -13.42 -17.89 -5.92
CA ALA A 28 -12.96 -16.74 -5.18
C ALA A 28 -13.92 -15.58 -5.46
N ALA A 29 -14.88 -15.38 -4.56
CA ALA A 29 -15.88 -14.34 -4.67
C ALA A 29 -15.21 -13.03 -4.22
N ALA A 30 -14.42 -12.46 -5.14
CA ALA A 30 -14.08 -11.06 -5.00
C ALA A 30 -15.39 -10.28 -5.09
N ARG A 31 -15.67 -9.44 -4.09
CA ARG A 31 -16.77 -8.48 -4.20
C ARG A 31 -16.51 -7.55 -5.38
N GLU A 32 -17.57 -6.99 -5.94
CA GLU A 32 -17.44 -6.00 -7.00
C GLU A 32 -16.64 -4.76 -6.54
N PRO A 33 -15.84 -4.15 -7.44
CA PRO A 33 -15.15 -2.89 -7.15
C PRO A 33 -16.15 -1.80 -6.79
N LYS A 34 -15.80 -0.96 -5.80
CA LYS A 34 -16.62 0.20 -5.46
C LYS A 34 -16.57 1.25 -6.57
N ALA A 35 -17.74 1.79 -6.91
CA ALA A 35 -17.81 2.97 -7.76
C ALA A 35 -17.25 4.21 -7.04
N ARG A 36 -16.75 5.17 -7.83
CA ARG A 36 -16.34 6.48 -7.32
C ARG A 36 -17.56 7.23 -6.78
N LEU A 37 -17.40 7.91 -5.64
CA LEU A 37 -18.43 8.80 -5.11
C LEU A 37 -18.61 10.02 -6.02
N PRO A 38 -19.84 10.55 -6.19
CA PRO A 38 -20.08 11.72 -7.04
C PRO A 38 -19.25 12.96 -6.67
N GLU A 39 -19.00 13.19 -5.39
CA GLU A 39 -18.26 14.36 -4.87
C GLU A 39 -16.77 14.07 -4.60
N ALA A 40 -16.24 12.93 -5.08
CA ALA A 40 -14.87 12.53 -4.79
C ALA A 40 -13.84 13.52 -5.34
N VAL A 41 -13.02 14.08 -4.44
CA VAL A 41 -11.83 14.88 -4.79
C VAL A 41 -10.62 13.99 -5.10
N GLY A 42 -9.63 14.56 -5.80
CA GLY A 42 -8.38 13.89 -6.13
C GLY A 42 -7.20 14.85 -6.18
N ILE A 43 -6.00 14.30 -6.05
CA ILE A 43 -4.74 15.03 -6.20
C ILE A 43 -4.11 14.61 -7.52
N LEU A 44 -3.88 15.57 -8.42
CA LEU A 44 -3.08 15.36 -9.61
C LEU A 44 -1.61 15.63 -9.30
N TYR A 45 -0.75 14.66 -9.60
CA TYR A 45 0.70 14.82 -9.61
C TYR A 45 1.19 14.64 -11.03
N ASP A 46 1.77 15.70 -11.60
CA ASP A 46 2.40 15.66 -12.91
C ASP A 46 3.92 15.57 -12.76
N ALA A 47 4.46 14.39 -13.07
CA ALA A 47 5.89 14.12 -12.98
C ALA A 47 6.71 14.92 -14.00
N THR A 48 6.12 15.31 -15.14
CA THR A 48 6.81 16.00 -16.23
C THR A 48 7.20 17.42 -15.86
N VAL A 49 6.44 18.06 -14.97
CA VAL A 49 6.74 19.40 -14.44
C VAL A 49 7.39 19.36 -13.05
N CYS A 50 7.40 18.21 -12.37
CA CYS A 50 8.05 18.09 -11.08
C CYS A 50 9.56 18.30 -11.20
N ILE A 51 10.11 19.23 -10.42
CA ILE A 51 11.55 19.56 -10.42
C ILE A 51 12.30 19.01 -9.20
N GLY A 52 11.65 18.18 -8.37
CA GLY A 52 12.30 17.60 -7.21
C GLY A 52 12.56 18.57 -6.04
N CYS A 53 11.89 19.72 -5.98
CA CYS A 53 12.19 20.77 -4.99
C CYS A 53 11.84 20.42 -3.53
N LYS A 54 11.08 19.34 -3.31
CA LYS A 54 10.61 18.89 -1.98
C LYS A 54 9.76 19.88 -1.17
N ALA A 55 9.30 20.97 -1.77
CA ALA A 55 8.42 21.92 -1.09
C ALA A 55 7.13 21.26 -0.56
N CYS A 56 6.60 20.27 -1.28
CA CYS A 56 5.44 19.48 -0.85
C CYS A 56 5.69 18.63 0.41
N MET A 57 6.94 18.26 0.68
CA MET A 57 7.32 17.52 1.89
C MET A 57 7.33 18.46 3.10
N VAL A 58 7.95 19.64 2.93
CA VAL A 58 8.01 20.67 3.98
C VAL A 58 6.61 21.16 4.34
N ALA A 59 5.81 21.54 3.35
CA ALA A 59 4.45 22.02 3.57
C ALA A 59 3.56 20.97 4.26
N CYS A 60 3.73 19.69 3.94
CA CYS A 60 2.99 18.62 4.60
C CYS A 60 3.39 18.46 6.07
N LYS A 61 4.68 18.54 6.40
CA LYS A 61 5.15 18.50 7.78
C LYS A 61 4.64 19.72 8.57
N GLU A 62 4.73 20.91 8.00
CA GLU A 62 4.25 22.15 8.62
C GLU A 62 2.75 22.08 8.92
N TYR A 63 1.94 21.73 7.92
CA TYR A 63 0.48 21.62 8.08
C TYR A 63 0.07 20.58 9.13
N ASN A 64 0.79 19.45 9.20
CA ASN A 64 0.48 18.37 10.14
C ASN A 64 1.23 18.48 11.48
N GLY A 65 2.03 19.54 11.70
CA GLY A 65 2.85 19.68 12.91
C GLY A 65 3.85 18.54 13.13
N LEU A 66 4.37 17.95 12.06
CA LEU A 66 5.27 16.79 12.12
C LEU A 66 6.73 17.23 12.30
N PRO A 67 7.53 16.49 13.10
CA PRO A 67 8.94 16.82 13.28
C PRO A 67 9.75 16.57 12.00
N PRO A 68 10.95 17.18 11.88
CA PRO A 68 11.95 16.77 10.90
C PRO A 68 12.25 15.28 11.00
N ASP A 69 12.51 14.66 9.85
CA ASP A 69 12.81 13.23 9.74
C ASP A 69 14.02 13.08 8.82
N PHE A 70 15.05 12.41 9.32
CA PHE A 70 16.32 12.23 8.63
C PHE A 70 16.70 10.75 8.73
N SER A 71 16.60 10.03 7.62
CA SER A 71 17.00 8.62 7.56
C SER A 71 18.46 8.45 7.16
N THR A 72 19.07 9.49 6.61
CA THR A 72 20.46 9.53 6.13
C THR A 72 21.09 10.86 6.50
N VAL A 73 22.34 10.84 6.96
CA VAL A 73 23.12 12.06 7.20
C VAL A 73 23.89 12.45 5.93
N ASP A 74 24.38 11.46 5.19
CA ASP A 74 25.31 11.67 4.07
C ASP A 74 24.66 11.62 2.67
N SER A 75 23.37 11.29 2.59
CA SER A 75 22.61 11.25 1.32
C SER A 75 21.37 12.14 1.42
N VAL A 76 21.57 13.43 1.13
CA VAL A 76 20.57 14.49 1.35
C VAL A 76 19.48 14.49 0.27
N TRP A 77 19.81 14.02 -0.94
CA TRP A 77 18.91 14.06 -2.10
C TRP A 77 17.65 13.21 -1.93
N ASP A 78 17.72 12.04 -1.30
CA ASP A 78 16.56 11.21 -0.96
C ASP A 78 16.36 11.13 0.56
N ASN A 79 16.44 12.27 1.26
CA ASN A 79 16.19 12.33 2.70
C ASN A 79 14.79 12.92 3.00
N PRO A 80 13.95 12.24 3.82
CA PRO A 80 14.06 10.84 4.25
C PRO A 80 13.82 9.84 3.09
N LEU A 81 14.40 8.65 3.25
CA LEU A 81 14.44 7.57 2.25
C LEU A 81 13.08 6.89 2.06
N ASP A 82 12.20 6.93 3.06
CA ASP A 82 10.85 6.38 2.92
C ASP A 82 9.81 7.15 3.74
N LEU A 83 8.55 6.80 3.51
CA LEU A 83 7.42 7.18 4.34
C LEU A 83 7.59 6.62 5.74
N SER A 84 7.12 7.37 6.72
CA SER A 84 7.15 6.99 8.14
C SER A 84 5.94 7.55 8.86
N ALA A 85 5.78 7.18 10.13
CA ALA A 85 4.77 7.81 10.99
C ALA A 85 4.96 9.33 11.16
N LYS A 86 6.13 9.87 10.77
CA LYS A 86 6.47 11.30 10.85
C LYS A 86 6.59 11.95 9.46
N THR A 87 6.46 11.17 8.38
CA THR A 87 6.66 11.63 7.01
C THR A 87 5.64 10.99 6.07
N TYR A 88 4.58 11.72 5.76
CA TYR A 88 3.44 11.21 4.98
C TYR A 88 3.59 11.31 3.46
N ASN A 89 4.53 12.12 2.99
CA ASN A 89 4.91 12.15 1.59
C ASN A 89 6.42 12.40 1.41
N ILE A 90 6.96 11.87 0.33
CA ILE A 90 8.35 12.08 -0.09
C ILE A 90 8.42 12.26 -1.60
N VAL A 91 9.50 12.90 -2.07
CA VAL A 91 9.89 12.90 -3.48
C VAL A 91 11.13 12.03 -3.62
N LYS A 92 11.09 11.07 -4.54
CA LYS A 92 12.23 10.22 -4.89
C LYS A 92 12.76 10.52 -6.27
N LEU A 93 14.06 10.39 -6.45
CA LEU A 93 14.68 10.34 -7.77
C LEU A 93 14.69 8.91 -8.29
N TYR A 94 14.00 8.66 -9.40
CA TYR A 94 14.27 7.51 -10.24
C TYR A 94 15.33 7.90 -11.27
N SER A 95 16.34 7.06 -11.46
CA SER A 95 17.37 7.24 -12.49
C SER A 95 17.69 5.89 -13.14
N HIS A 96 17.91 5.89 -14.45
CA HIS A 96 18.31 4.73 -15.23
C HIS A 96 19.49 5.07 -16.13
N GLY A 97 20.52 4.22 -16.15
CA GLY A 97 21.73 4.46 -16.93
C GLY A 97 22.45 5.74 -16.51
N SER A 98 22.80 6.60 -17.47
CA SER A 98 23.54 7.85 -17.18
C SER A 98 22.69 8.96 -16.53
N GLY A 99 21.35 8.87 -16.58
CA GLY A 99 20.46 9.86 -15.94
C GLY A 99 20.61 11.28 -16.48
N GLU A 100 20.99 11.46 -17.75
CA GLU A 100 21.31 12.77 -18.34
C GLU A 100 20.08 13.59 -18.75
N ALA A 101 18.95 12.93 -18.99
CA ALA A 101 17.73 13.58 -19.49
C ALA A 101 16.51 13.27 -18.62
N LYS A 102 15.74 14.30 -18.28
CA LYS A 102 14.49 14.15 -17.53
C LYS A 102 13.43 13.44 -18.39
N ASP A 103 12.62 12.61 -17.75
CA ASP A 103 11.46 11.89 -18.30
C ASP A 103 11.80 10.98 -19.50
N ARG A 104 12.96 10.31 -19.43
CA ARG A 104 13.33 9.22 -20.35
C ARG A 104 13.49 7.89 -19.64
N GLU A 105 13.00 6.83 -20.26
CA GLU A 105 13.14 5.46 -19.76
C GLU A 105 14.59 4.98 -19.81
N VAL A 106 15.33 5.32 -20.86
CA VAL A 106 16.75 4.94 -21.04
C VAL A 106 17.64 6.16 -20.87
N ASN A 107 18.71 6.02 -20.06
CA ASN A 107 19.65 7.11 -19.74
C ASN A 107 18.96 8.38 -19.21
N GLY A 108 17.87 8.20 -18.47
CA GLY A 108 17.06 9.30 -17.99
C GLY A 108 16.73 9.21 -16.51
N TYR A 109 16.07 10.26 -16.02
CA TYR A 109 15.62 10.36 -14.63
C TYR A 109 14.21 10.94 -14.54
N SER A 110 13.51 10.65 -13.45
CA SER A 110 12.23 11.28 -13.15
C SER A 110 12.03 11.41 -11.64
N PHE A 111 11.32 12.45 -11.23
CA PHE A 111 10.94 12.61 -9.84
C PHE A 111 9.60 11.92 -9.59
N ILE A 112 9.49 11.22 -8.48
CA ILE A 112 8.28 10.47 -8.11
C ILE A 112 7.85 10.91 -6.72
N ARG A 113 6.70 11.58 -6.64
CA ARG A 113 6.05 11.86 -5.36
C ARG A 113 5.35 10.61 -4.86
N ARG A 114 5.77 10.08 -3.72
CA ARG A 114 5.13 8.93 -3.05
C ARG A 114 4.33 9.43 -1.85
N PHE A 115 3.05 9.05 -1.81
CA PHE A 115 2.09 9.40 -0.77
C PHE A 115 0.90 8.42 -0.82
N CYS A 116 0.00 8.47 0.16
CA CYS A 116 -1.23 7.69 0.12
C CYS A 116 -2.06 8.05 -1.14
N MET A 117 -2.46 7.04 -1.91
CA MET A 117 -3.24 7.25 -3.14
C MET A 117 -4.73 7.51 -2.90
N HIS A 118 -5.20 7.42 -1.65
CA HIS A 118 -6.61 7.58 -1.26
C HIS A 118 -7.58 6.83 -2.20
N CYS A 119 -7.28 5.55 -2.44
CA CYS A 119 -7.96 4.70 -3.41
C CYS A 119 -9.49 4.75 -3.26
N VAL A 120 -10.21 4.69 -4.38
CA VAL A 120 -11.68 4.54 -4.41
C VAL A 120 -12.10 3.29 -3.64
N ASP A 121 -11.36 2.20 -3.84
CA ASP A 121 -11.57 0.95 -3.13
C ASP A 121 -10.31 0.54 -2.33
N PRO A 122 -10.12 1.06 -1.10
CA PRO A 122 -8.86 0.93 -0.38
C PRO A 122 -8.72 -0.43 0.33
N SER A 123 -7.76 -1.23 -0.12
CA SER A 123 -7.42 -2.52 0.50
C SER A 123 -6.98 -2.40 1.95
N CYS A 124 -6.33 -1.30 2.33
CA CYS A 124 -5.91 -1.04 3.70
C CYS A 124 -7.11 -0.93 4.66
N VAL A 125 -8.22 -0.33 4.22
CA VAL A 125 -9.47 -0.26 5.00
C VAL A 125 -10.10 -1.64 5.13
N SER A 126 -10.21 -2.40 4.02
CA SER A 126 -10.83 -3.73 4.07
C SER A 126 -10.02 -4.76 4.87
N ALA A 127 -8.70 -4.61 4.94
CA ALA A 127 -7.83 -5.52 5.66
C ALA A 127 -7.71 -5.20 7.16
N CYS A 128 -8.19 -4.04 7.63
CA CYS A 128 -8.01 -3.60 9.01
C CYS A 128 -8.90 -4.43 9.97
N PRO A 129 -8.31 -5.29 10.83
CA PRO A 129 -9.11 -6.20 11.67
C PRO A 129 -9.84 -5.49 12.82
N VAL A 130 -9.38 -4.29 13.19
CA VAL A 130 -9.92 -3.49 14.31
C VAL A 130 -10.79 -2.32 13.85
N GLY A 131 -11.00 -2.16 12.54
CA GLY A 131 -11.84 -1.08 12.00
C GLY A 131 -11.30 0.34 12.23
N ALA A 132 -10.00 0.50 12.49
CA ALA A 132 -9.38 1.80 12.73
C ALA A 132 -9.28 2.68 11.47
N LEU A 133 -9.31 2.07 10.29
CA LEU A 133 -9.22 2.76 9.00
C LEU A 133 -10.61 2.84 8.38
N THR A 134 -10.98 4.01 7.88
CA THR A 134 -12.26 4.25 7.18
C THR A 134 -12.02 5.04 5.89
N LYS A 135 -12.93 4.90 4.93
CA LYS A 135 -12.99 5.76 3.74
C LYS A 135 -14.12 6.77 3.97
N ASP A 136 -13.77 8.05 3.92
CA ASP A 136 -14.77 9.12 4.02
C ASP A 136 -15.82 8.98 2.90
N ARG A 137 -17.08 9.23 3.26
CA ARG A 137 -18.28 9.12 2.43
C ARG A 137 -18.67 10.43 1.77
N HIS A 138 -18.01 11.52 2.14
CA HIS A 138 -18.16 12.85 1.58
C HIS A 138 -17.08 13.09 0.52
#